data_AF-A0A931VPP6-F1
#
_entry.id   AF-A0A931VPP6-F1
#
_cell.length_a   1.000
_cell.length_b   1.000
_cell.length_c   1.000
_cell.angle_alpha   90.00
_cell.angle_beta   90.00
_cell.angle_gamma   90.00
#
_symmetry.space_group_name_H-M   'P 1'
#
loop_
_entity.id
_entity.type
_entity.pdbx_description
1 polymer ?
#
loop_
_entity_poly.entity_id
_entity_poly.type
_entity_poly.pdbx_seq_one_letter_code
_entity_poly.pdbx_strand_id
1 'polypeptide(L)'
;LDMDAILNAAAETGVALEINAHPARLDLDDVFARRAKDLGIPISINTDAHSEADLDMLFYGVAIARRAWLTKEDVINCWPTKKLLDWLKKRGSEF
;
A
#
# COMPACT_ATOMS: atom_id res chain seq x y z
N LEU A 1 0.43 -18.93 3.62
CA LEU A 1 -0.45 -17.98 4.33
C LEU A 1 -1.81 -18.02 3.67
N ASP A 2 -2.88 -17.91 4.45
CA ASP A 2 -4.22 -17.72 3.88
C ASP A 2 -4.40 -16.23 3.58
N MET A 3 -4.10 -15.86 2.34
CA MET A 3 -4.16 -14.46 1.92
C MET A 3 -5.60 -13.95 1.85
N ASP A 4 -6.57 -14.79 1.50
CA ASP A 4 -7.97 -14.36 1.46
C ASP A 4 -8.48 -13.99 2.85
N ALA A 5 -8.15 -14.78 3.88
CA ALA A 5 -8.48 -14.45 5.26
C ALA A 5 -7.86 -13.11 5.69
N ILE A 6 -6.60 -12.87 5.33
CA ILE A 6 -5.88 -11.62 5.65
C ILE A 6 -6.50 -10.42 4.92
N LEU A 7 -6.77 -10.55 3.62
CA LEU A 7 -7.33 -9.47 2.81
C LEU A 7 -8.75 -9.12 3.27
N ASN A 8 -9.59 -10.11 3.62
CA ASN A 8 -10.93 -9.85 4.16
C ASN A 8 -10.86 -9.11 5.50
N ALA A 9 -10.01 -9.55 6.43
CA ALA A 9 -9.80 -8.86 7.70
C ALA A 9 -9.27 -7.42 7.48
N ALA A 10 -8.41 -7.22 6.48
CA ALA A 10 -7.88 -5.91 6.15
C ALA A 10 -8.98 -4.97 5.61
N ALA A 11 -9.87 -5.48 4.77
CA ALA A 11 -11.02 -4.74 4.26
C ALA A 11 -12.00 -4.36 5.40
N GLU A 12 -12.31 -5.30 6.30
CA GLU A 12 -13.22 -5.08 7.44
C GLU A 12 -12.70 -4.02 8.42
N THR A 13 -11.38 -4.01 8.65
CA THR A 13 -10.73 -3.08 9.59
C THR A 13 -10.27 -1.78 8.94
N GLY A 14 -10.44 -1.67 7.62
CA GLY A 14 -10.04 -0.52 6.82
C GLY A 14 -8.57 -0.17 6.96
N VAL A 15 -7.68 -1.17 7.16
CA VAL A 15 -6.21 -0.99 7.16
C VAL A 15 -5.72 -0.83 5.72
N ALA A 16 -4.58 -0.18 5.55
CA ALA A 16 -3.86 -0.21 4.27
C ALA A 16 -2.91 -1.41 4.22
N LEU A 17 -2.64 -1.93 3.03
CA LEU A 17 -1.59 -2.93 2.79
C LEU A 17 -0.40 -2.32 2.05
N GLU A 18 0.77 -2.90 2.22
CA GLU A 18 2.02 -2.37 1.69
C GLU A 18 2.44 -3.04 0.38
N ILE A 19 2.92 -2.23 -0.58
CA ILE A 19 3.85 -2.63 -1.61
C ILE A 19 5.21 -2.04 -1.26
N ASN A 20 6.09 -2.91 -0.79
CA ASN A 20 7.48 -2.66 -0.51
C ASN A 20 8.26 -2.71 -1.81
N ALA A 21 8.85 -1.59 -2.20
CA ALA A 21 9.56 -1.45 -3.45
C ALA A 21 10.99 -2.00 -3.39
N HIS A 22 11.48 -2.42 -2.22
CA HIS A 22 12.83 -2.95 -2.09
C HIS A 22 12.96 -4.27 -2.87
N PRO A 23 13.88 -4.41 -3.85
CA PRO A 23 13.93 -5.57 -4.75
C PRO A 23 14.13 -6.91 -4.07
N ALA A 24 14.80 -6.93 -2.91
CA ALA A 24 14.99 -8.14 -2.11
C ALA A 24 13.71 -8.63 -1.41
N ARG A 25 12.67 -7.80 -1.37
CA ARG A 25 11.35 -8.12 -0.78
C ARG A 25 10.28 -8.18 -1.87
N LEU A 26 10.01 -7.03 -2.49
CA LEU A 26 9.02 -6.78 -3.53
C LEU A 26 7.64 -7.40 -3.23
N ASP A 27 7.16 -7.17 -2.00
CA ASP A 27 5.88 -7.64 -1.46
C ASP A 27 5.03 -6.45 -1.02
N LEU A 28 3.73 -6.39 -1.25
CA LEU A 28 2.83 -7.36 -1.85
C LEU A 28 3.02 -7.53 -3.36
N ASP A 29 2.82 -8.76 -3.85
CA ASP A 29 2.83 -9.03 -5.29
C ASP A 29 1.62 -8.41 -6.01
N ASP A 30 1.67 -8.39 -7.35
CA ASP A 30 0.65 -7.74 -8.17
C ASP A 30 -0.73 -8.43 -8.12
N VAL A 31 -0.77 -9.75 -7.91
CA VAL A 31 -2.01 -10.53 -7.81
C VAL A 31 -2.78 -10.14 -6.57
N PHE A 32 -2.11 -10.11 -5.41
CA PHE A 32 -2.76 -9.72 -4.17
C PHE A 32 -3.01 -8.22 -4.07
N ALA A 33 -2.15 -7.38 -4.65
CA ALA A 33 -2.42 -5.94 -4.78
C ALA A 33 -3.66 -5.67 -5.64
N ARG A 34 -3.86 -6.45 -6.72
CA ARG A 34 -5.08 -6.37 -7.53
C ARG A 34 -6.30 -6.82 -6.72
N ARG A 35 -6.19 -7.91 -5.98
CA ARG A 35 -7.29 -8.38 -5.11
C ARG A 35 -7.63 -7.36 -4.02
N ALA A 36 -6.64 -6.71 -3.44
CA ALA A 36 -6.81 -5.66 -2.44
C ALA A 36 -7.63 -4.49 -3.00
N LYS A 37 -7.35 -4.05 -4.24
CA LYS A 37 -8.18 -3.07 -4.96
C LYS A 37 -9.62 -3.52 -5.11
N ASP A 38 -9.85 -4.76 -5.54
CA ASP A 38 -11.22 -5.30 -5.73
C ASP A 38 -12.01 -5.34 -4.40
N LEU A 39 -11.31 -5.42 -3.27
CA LEU A 39 -11.88 -5.39 -1.91
C LEU A 39 -11.93 -3.97 -1.30
N GLY A 40 -11.49 -2.94 -2.03
CA GLY A 40 -11.47 -1.55 -1.54
C GLY A 40 -10.40 -1.26 -0.48
N ILE A 41 -9.38 -2.10 -0.37
CA ILE A 41 -8.28 -1.95 0.58
C ILE A 41 -7.30 -0.90 0.04
N PRO A 42 -7.00 0.18 0.78
CA PRO A 42 -6.00 1.15 0.37
C PRO A 42 -4.58 0.55 0.33
N ILE A 43 -3.76 1.01 -0.60
CA ILE A 43 -2.36 0.57 -0.73
C ILE A 43 -1.39 1.68 -0.32
N SER A 44 -0.36 1.31 0.42
CA SER A 44 0.83 2.12 0.70
C SER A 44 2.00 1.62 -0.13
N ILE A 45 2.75 2.53 -0.75
CA ILE A 45 3.99 2.20 -1.46
C ILE A 45 5.15 2.87 -0.72
N ASN A 46 6.20 2.11 -0.39
CA ASN A 46 7.44 2.65 0.17
C ASN A 46 8.64 1.81 -0.26
N THR A 47 9.85 2.19 0.15
CA THR A 47 11.10 1.54 -0.26
C THR A 47 11.82 0.79 0.85
N ASP A 48 11.30 0.79 2.09
CA ASP A 48 12.00 0.28 3.29
C ASP A 48 13.45 0.81 3.38
N ALA A 49 13.62 2.10 3.10
CA ALA A 49 14.93 2.72 2.96
C ALA A 49 15.71 2.72 4.29
N HIS A 50 16.96 2.24 4.22
CA HIS A 50 17.96 2.31 5.30
C HIS A 50 19.13 3.24 4.94
N SER A 51 19.14 3.74 3.70
CA SER A 51 20.02 4.79 3.18
C SER A 51 19.26 5.67 2.18
N GLU A 52 19.79 6.85 1.86
CA GLU A 52 19.18 7.75 0.88
C GLU A 52 19.05 7.11 -0.51
N ALA A 53 20.02 6.27 -0.90
CA ALA A 53 20.04 5.58 -2.19
C ALA A 53 18.89 4.56 -2.33
N ASP A 54 18.36 4.04 -1.23
CA ASP A 54 17.24 3.08 -1.28
C ASP A 54 15.94 3.74 -1.72
N LEU A 55 15.83 5.07 -1.64
CA LEU A 55 14.67 5.81 -2.15
C LEU A 55 14.50 5.66 -3.67
N ASP A 56 15.60 5.40 -4.41
CA ASP A 56 15.55 5.18 -5.86
C ASP A 56 14.80 3.89 -6.22
N MET A 57 14.59 2.98 -5.26
CA MET A 57 13.85 1.73 -5.47
C MET A 57 12.35 1.96 -5.69
N LEU A 58 11.81 3.16 -5.40
CA LEU A 58 10.38 3.48 -5.48
C LEU A 58 9.75 3.09 -6.83
N PHE A 59 10.53 3.14 -7.91
CA PHE A 59 10.06 2.77 -9.24
C PHE A 59 9.54 1.33 -9.31
N TYR A 60 10.12 0.39 -8.55
CA TYR A 60 9.67 -1.00 -8.52
C TYR A 60 8.28 -1.12 -7.91
N GLY A 61 8.02 -0.44 -6.79
CA GLY A 61 6.71 -0.42 -6.15
C GLY A 61 5.63 0.18 -7.06
N VAL A 62 5.95 1.27 -7.75
CA VAL A 62 5.04 1.87 -8.76
C VAL A 62 4.81 0.92 -9.94
N ALA A 63 5.83 0.16 -10.37
CA ALA A 63 5.69 -0.82 -11.43
C ALA A 63 4.74 -1.97 -11.03
N ILE A 64 4.86 -2.49 -9.81
CA ILE A 64 3.94 -3.50 -9.25
C ILE A 64 2.51 -2.93 -9.15
N ALA A 65 2.36 -1.71 -8.63
CA ALA A 65 1.05 -1.05 -8.55
C ALA A 65 0.37 -0.93 -9.93
N ARG A 66 1.12 -0.60 -10.99
CA ARG A 66 0.61 -0.56 -12.37
C ARG A 66 0.21 -1.94 -12.88
N ARG A 67 1.01 -2.97 -12.61
CA ARG A 67 0.68 -4.36 -12.96
C ARG A 67 -0.59 -4.86 -12.25
N ALA A 68 -0.80 -4.41 -11.02
CA ALA A 68 -2.01 -4.62 -10.23
C ALA A 68 -3.20 -3.72 -10.63
N TRP A 69 -3.05 -2.88 -11.66
CA TRP A 69 -4.07 -1.96 -12.16
C TRP A 69 -4.57 -0.96 -11.10
N LEU A 70 -3.70 -0.61 -10.14
CA LEU A 70 -3.99 0.43 -9.17
C LEU A 70 -4.02 1.81 -9.85
N THR A 71 -4.88 2.67 -9.33
CA THR A 71 -5.02 4.08 -9.68
C THR A 71 -4.55 4.95 -8.50
N LYS A 72 -4.42 6.25 -8.71
CA LYS A 72 -3.99 7.18 -7.65
C LYS A 72 -4.97 7.20 -6.46
N GLU A 73 -6.24 6.89 -6.71
CA GLU A 73 -7.26 6.82 -5.67
C GLU A 73 -7.05 5.63 -4.72
N ASP A 74 -6.48 4.54 -5.23
CA ASP A 74 -6.20 3.30 -4.49
C ASP A 74 -4.95 3.43 -3.60
N VAL A 75 -4.07 4.40 -3.86
CA VAL A 75 -2.76 4.55 -3.21
C VAL A 75 -2.74 5.73 -2.23
N ILE A 76 -2.51 5.46 -0.95
CA ILE A 76 -2.56 6.46 0.12
C ILE A 76 -1.50 7.57 -0.05
N ASN A 77 -0.35 7.25 -0.67
CA ASN A 77 0.72 8.21 -0.96
C ASN A 77 0.26 9.32 -1.93
N CYS A 78 -0.80 9.09 -2.71
CA CYS A 78 -1.36 10.04 -3.66
C CYS A 78 -2.54 10.84 -3.10
N TRP A 79 -2.98 10.55 -1.87
CA TRP A 79 -4.09 11.28 -1.26
C TRP A 79 -3.67 12.70 -0.85
N PRO A 80 -4.59 13.67 -0.86
CA PRO A 80 -4.33 14.97 -0.23
C PRO A 80 -3.94 14.76 1.23
N THR A 81 -2.93 15.50 1.72
CA THR A 81 -2.41 15.37 3.08
C THR A 81 -3.51 15.41 4.14
N LYS A 82 -4.48 16.34 4.01
CA LYS A 82 -5.63 16.42 4.93
C LYS A 82 -6.44 15.12 4.98
N LYS A 83 -6.70 14.49 3.83
CA LYS A 83 -7.45 13.22 3.75
C LYS A 83 -6.70 12.10 4.47
N LEU A 84 -5.38 12.00 4.26
CA LEU A 84 -4.55 11.00 4.93
C LEU A 84 -4.56 11.19 6.45
N LEU A 85 -4.32 12.42 6.93
CA LEU A 85 -4.33 12.73 8.36
C LEU A 85 -5.70 12.47 9.01
N ASP A 86 -6.79 12.89 8.36
CA ASP A 86 -8.15 12.63 8.84
C ASP A 86 -8.44 11.12 8.91
N TRP A 87 -7.91 10.33 7.96
CA TRP A 87 -8.03 8.86 7.97
C TRP A 87 -7.22 8.23 9.11
N LEU A 88 -6.00 8.71 9.40
CA LEU A 88 -5.17 8.24 10.51
C LEU A 88 -5.78 8.58 11.88
N LYS A 89 -6.37 9.77 12.06
CA LYS A 89 -7.04 10.19 13.30
C LYS A 89 -8.16 9.26 13.72
N LYS A 90 -8.97 8.80 12.76
CA LYS A 90 -10.06 7.82 12.99
C LYS A 90 -9.55 6.49 13.56
N ARG A 91 -8.24 6.24 13.45
CA ARG A 91 -7.56 5.02 13.88
C ARG A 91 -6.76 5.20 15.17
N GLY A 92 -6.96 6.32 15.88
CA GLY A 92 -6.31 6.61 17.16
C GLY A 92 -4.92 7.24 17.05
N SER A 93 -4.56 7.77 15.88
CA SER A 93 -3.30 8.48 15.70
C SER A 93 -3.36 9.91 16.25
N GLU A 94 -2.26 10.38 16.87
CA GLU A 94 -2.15 11.71 17.52
C GLU A 94 -1.74 12.85 16.56
N PHE A 95 -1.55 12.57 15.26
CA PHE A 95 -1.24 13.60 14.23
C PHE A 95 -2.43 14.51 13.93
#